data_AF-A0A8T3VH19-F1
#
_entry.id   AF-A0A8T3VH19-F1
#
_cell.length_a   1.000
_cell.length_b   1.000
_cell.length_c   1.000
_cell.angle_alpha   90.00
_cell.angle_beta   90.00
_cell.angle_gamma   90.00
#
_symmetry.space_group_name_H-M   'P 1'
#
loop_
_entity.id
_entity.type
_entity.pdbx_description
1 polymer ?
#
loop_
_entity_poly.entity_id
_entity_poly.type
_entity_poly.pdbx_seq_one_letter_code
_entity_poly.pdbx_strand_id
1 'polypeptide(L)'
;MVLFQTQRRIKRKTLSDLTDAEKGKLYNALNRMIINEVPPKYYEHIPKILIGDSYTFLLEDPSSFLRDGAEFSTAMNACGRNHEEKIAMEVLKGNRDWALVELEEISRKHRYNLATSMEKVADGDRIIELENLQYFDGTGIKPEIVGTITGMILGYCNWRKPIIGFTQIEDTDGIKVSLRCSRFLSYDGIHFGNIIREVSQSLGGSGGGHAMACGAYIPLSKKSEFLEKFNHALDGKISK
;
A
#
# COMPACT_ATOMS: atom_id res chain seq x y z
N MET A 1 -26.11 9.59 -46.68
CA MET A 1 -25.82 10.55 -45.59
C MET A 1 -25.44 9.74 -44.36
N VAL A 2 -24.15 9.41 -44.21
CA VAL A 2 -23.63 8.56 -43.13
C VAL A 2 -23.27 9.46 -41.96
N LEU A 3 -24.00 9.31 -40.85
CA LEU A 3 -23.75 9.99 -39.58
C LEU A 3 -22.43 9.48 -38.98
N PHE A 4 -21.39 10.30 -39.00
CA PHE A 4 -20.19 10.09 -38.18
C PHE A 4 -20.55 10.36 -36.71
N GLN A 5 -20.76 9.29 -35.93
CA GLN A 5 -20.71 9.36 -34.47
C GLN A 5 -19.26 9.64 -34.06
N THR A 6 -18.98 10.88 -33.68
CA THR A 6 -17.73 11.26 -33.05
C THR A 6 -17.74 10.70 -31.62
N GLN A 7 -17.06 9.58 -31.40
CA GLN A 7 -16.65 9.18 -30.05
C GLN A 7 -15.75 10.31 -29.51
N ARG A 8 -16.28 11.12 -28.58
CA ARG A 8 -15.47 12.03 -27.78
C ARG A 8 -14.42 11.19 -27.05
N ARG A 9 -13.19 11.17 -27.57
CA ARG A 9 -12.02 10.73 -26.79
C ARG A 9 -11.96 11.62 -25.55
N ILE A 10 -12.35 11.09 -24.40
CA ILE A 10 -12.14 11.75 -23.12
C ILE A 10 -10.63 11.91 -22.97
N LYS A 11 -10.13 13.13 -23.16
CA LYS A 11 -8.73 13.46 -22.89
C LYS A 11 -8.56 13.34 -21.38
N ARG A 12 -8.02 12.21 -20.90
CA ARG A 12 -7.76 11.98 -19.48
C ARG A 12 -6.77 13.06 -19.02
N LYS A 13 -7.16 13.85 -18.02
CA LYS A 13 -6.27 14.80 -17.33
C LYS A 13 -5.61 14.09 -16.16
N THR A 14 -4.34 14.36 -15.94
CA THR A 14 -3.60 13.99 -14.72
C THR A 14 -3.85 15.02 -13.62
N LEU A 15 -3.45 14.71 -12.38
CA LEU A 15 -3.59 15.65 -11.26
C LEU A 15 -2.82 16.96 -11.48
N SER A 16 -1.67 16.88 -12.17
CA SER A 16 -0.86 18.05 -12.54
C SER A 16 -1.51 18.90 -13.64
N ASP A 17 -2.39 18.34 -14.46
CA ASP A 17 -3.16 19.08 -15.47
C ASP A 17 -4.35 19.87 -14.90
N LEU A 18 -4.68 19.68 -13.61
CA LEU A 18 -5.83 20.32 -12.98
C LEU A 18 -5.45 21.71 -12.44
N THR A 19 -6.29 22.70 -12.75
CA THR A 19 -6.27 24.01 -12.09
C THR A 19 -6.66 23.90 -10.61
N ASP A 20 -6.31 24.89 -9.80
CA ASP A 20 -6.68 24.88 -8.37
C ASP A 20 -8.20 24.85 -8.16
N ALA A 21 -8.96 25.50 -9.05
CA ALA A 21 -10.43 25.42 -9.04
C ALA A 21 -10.95 24.00 -9.34
N GLU A 22 -10.31 23.28 -10.26
CA GLU A 22 -10.64 21.88 -10.55
C GLU A 22 -10.22 20.95 -9.41
N LYS A 23 -9.06 21.17 -8.80
CA LYS A 23 -8.62 20.45 -7.58
C LYS A 23 -9.57 20.67 -6.42
N GLY A 24 -10.08 21.90 -6.23
CA GLY A 24 -11.10 22.21 -5.23
C GLY A 24 -12.41 21.46 -5.45
N LYS A 25 -12.86 21.33 -6.71
CA LYS A 25 -14.03 20.50 -7.05
C LYS A 25 -13.78 19.02 -6.74
N LEU A 26 -12.61 18.51 -7.09
CA LEU A 26 -12.22 17.12 -6.80
C LEU A 26 -12.19 16.86 -5.29
N TYR A 27 -11.57 17.76 -4.51
CA TYR A 27 -11.53 17.69 -3.05
C TYR A 27 -12.94 17.63 -2.45
N ASN A 28 -13.84 18.53 -2.85
CA ASN A 28 -15.21 18.56 -2.32
C ASN A 28 -15.98 17.27 -2.64
N ALA A 29 -15.80 16.71 -3.83
CA ALA A 29 -16.41 15.44 -4.22
C ALA A 29 -15.89 14.29 -3.35
N LEU A 30 -14.56 14.16 -3.21
CA LEU A 30 -13.93 13.13 -2.38
C LEU A 30 -14.33 13.26 -0.91
N ASN A 31 -14.34 14.48 -0.37
CA ASN A 31 -14.76 14.75 1.00
C ASN A 31 -16.19 14.29 1.26
N ARG A 32 -17.12 14.59 0.34
CA ARG A 32 -18.51 14.14 0.44
C ARG A 32 -18.64 12.62 0.38
N MET A 33 -17.89 11.97 -0.51
CA MET A 33 -17.88 10.51 -0.61
C MET A 33 -17.42 9.88 0.71
N ILE A 34 -16.32 10.37 1.29
CA ILE A 34 -15.75 9.83 2.52
C ILE A 34 -16.69 10.04 3.71
N ILE A 35 -17.30 11.23 3.86
CA ILE A 35 -18.24 11.54 4.95
C ILE A 35 -19.40 10.54 5.02
N ASN A 36 -19.85 10.04 3.87
CA ASN A 36 -20.94 9.06 3.80
C ASN A 36 -20.51 7.64 4.21
N GLU A 37 -19.21 7.33 4.17
CA GLU A 37 -18.67 6.00 4.44
C GLU A 37 -18.11 5.85 5.86
N VAL A 38 -17.71 6.97 6.49
CA VAL A 38 -17.04 6.96 7.80
C VAL A 38 -17.91 7.52 8.92
N PRO A 39 -17.81 7.00 10.16
CA PRO A 39 -18.49 7.59 11.32
C PRO A 39 -18.07 9.04 11.61
N PRO A 40 -18.93 9.84 12.28
CA PRO A 40 -18.66 11.25 12.59
C PRO A 40 -17.35 11.52 13.34
N LYS A 41 -16.88 10.57 14.16
CA LYS A 41 -15.60 10.67 14.87
C LYS A 41 -14.40 10.90 13.95
N TYR A 42 -14.50 10.51 12.67
CA TYR A 42 -13.41 10.67 11.70
C TYR A 42 -13.50 11.94 10.85
N TYR A 43 -14.60 12.71 10.95
CA TYR A 43 -14.84 13.85 10.06
C TYR A 43 -13.75 14.92 10.16
N GLU A 44 -13.23 15.18 11.35
CA GLU A 44 -12.14 16.14 11.56
C GLU A 44 -10.81 15.70 10.95
N HIS A 45 -10.66 14.41 10.62
CA HIS A 45 -9.44 13.85 10.05
C HIS A 45 -9.47 13.75 8.52
N ILE A 46 -10.64 13.85 7.89
CA ILE A 46 -10.78 13.72 6.42
C ILE A 46 -9.88 14.71 5.66
N PRO A 47 -9.79 16.01 6.03
CA PRO A 47 -8.90 16.93 5.33
C PRO A 47 -7.43 16.48 5.36
N LYS A 48 -6.96 15.87 6.46
CA LYS A 48 -5.58 15.37 6.64
C LYS A 48 -5.28 14.10 5.85
N ILE A 49 -6.30 13.45 5.27
CA ILE A 49 -6.15 12.28 4.41
C ILE A 49 -6.15 12.70 2.94
N LEU A 50 -6.94 13.73 2.60
CA LEU A 50 -7.08 14.22 1.23
C LEU A 50 -6.02 15.24 0.83
N ILE A 51 -5.51 16.02 1.78
CA ILE A 51 -4.53 17.08 1.55
C ILE A 51 -3.24 16.71 2.27
N GLY A 52 -2.12 16.85 1.56
CA GLY A 52 -0.78 16.67 2.09
C GLY A 52 0.23 17.41 1.25
N ASP A 53 1.48 17.39 1.71
CA ASP A 53 2.57 18.03 1.01
C ASP A 53 2.98 17.21 -0.22
N SER A 54 3.21 17.91 -1.33
CA SER A 54 3.80 17.35 -2.55
C SER A 54 5.14 18.04 -2.81
N TYR A 55 6.16 17.25 -3.13
CA TYR A 55 7.50 17.76 -3.40
C TYR A 55 7.79 17.65 -4.90
N THR A 56 8.24 18.74 -5.51
CA THR A 56 8.56 18.80 -6.94
C THR A 56 10.04 19.12 -7.11
N PHE A 57 10.77 18.26 -7.82
CA PHE A 57 12.18 18.46 -8.14
C PHE A 57 12.31 19.29 -9.41
N LEU A 58 12.47 20.61 -9.24
CA LEU A 58 12.43 21.59 -10.34
C LEU A 58 13.54 21.42 -11.38
N LEU A 59 14.62 20.72 -11.03
CA LEU A 59 15.74 20.43 -11.93
C LEU A 59 15.52 19.19 -12.80
N GLU A 60 14.51 18.37 -12.51
CA GLU A 60 14.11 17.25 -13.37
C GLU A 60 13.25 17.75 -14.54
N ASP A 61 13.33 17.04 -15.67
CA ASP A 61 12.51 17.35 -16.84
C ASP A 61 11.01 17.37 -16.50
N PRO A 62 10.22 18.38 -16.94
CA PRO A 62 8.76 18.46 -16.72
C PRO A 62 7.96 17.20 -17.08
N SER A 63 8.44 16.42 -18.04
CA SER A 63 7.81 15.18 -18.51
C SER A 63 8.31 13.94 -17.77
N SER A 64 9.40 14.04 -17.00
CA SER A 64 9.94 12.92 -16.22
C SER A 64 9.10 12.64 -14.99
N PHE A 65 8.82 11.37 -14.75
CA PHE A 65 8.17 10.92 -13.51
C PHE A 65 9.04 11.15 -12.27
N LEU A 66 10.36 11.34 -12.43
CA LEU A 66 11.26 11.71 -11.34
C LEU A 66 11.01 13.13 -10.81
N ARG A 67 10.27 13.96 -11.53
CA ARG A 67 9.96 15.32 -11.09
C ARG A 67 9.08 15.36 -9.84
N ASP A 68 8.23 14.35 -9.64
CA ASP A 68 7.42 14.23 -8.44
C ASP A 68 8.16 13.39 -7.39
N GLY A 69 8.29 13.91 -6.16
CA GLY A 69 9.05 13.26 -5.10
C GLY A 69 8.47 11.91 -4.65
N ALA A 70 7.15 11.71 -4.74
CA ALA A 70 6.52 10.45 -4.39
C ALA A 70 6.75 9.39 -5.48
N GLU A 71 6.65 9.78 -6.76
CA GLU A 71 7.01 8.93 -7.89
C GLU A 71 8.51 8.59 -7.89
N PHE A 72 9.38 9.57 -7.62
CA PHE A 72 10.82 9.33 -7.45
C PHE A 72 11.08 8.29 -6.37
N SER A 73 10.51 8.46 -5.17
CA SER A 73 10.68 7.50 -4.07
C SER A 73 10.17 6.11 -4.46
N THR A 74 9.04 6.03 -5.15
CA THR A 74 8.47 4.77 -5.62
C THR A 74 9.41 4.04 -6.59
N ALA A 75 10.05 4.78 -7.49
CA ALA A 75 11.04 4.25 -8.43
C ALA A 75 12.28 3.67 -7.73
N MET A 76 12.83 4.42 -6.76
CA MET A 76 13.99 3.95 -5.97
C MET A 76 13.63 2.70 -5.14
N ASN A 77 12.43 2.69 -4.55
CA ASN A 77 11.92 1.53 -3.83
C ASN A 77 11.74 0.32 -4.75
N ALA A 78 11.31 0.53 -6.00
CA ALA A 78 11.21 -0.54 -6.98
C ALA A 78 12.59 -1.16 -7.26
N CYS A 79 13.64 -0.35 -7.46
CA CYS A 79 15.00 -0.87 -7.62
C CYS A 79 15.45 -1.73 -6.44
N GLY A 80 15.29 -1.25 -5.20
CA GLY A 80 15.70 -2.01 -4.01
C GLY A 80 14.94 -3.34 -3.85
N ARG A 81 13.66 -3.39 -4.24
CA ARG A 81 12.86 -4.64 -4.18
C ARG A 81 13.15 -5.63 -5.30
N ASN A 82 13.83 -5.19 -6.37
CA ASN A 82 14.21 -6.04 -7.49
C ASN A 82 15.72 -6.33 -7.51
N HIS A 83 16.47 -5.94 -6.47
CA HIS A 83 17.93 -6.09 -6.40
C HIS A 83 18.69 -5.34 -7.52
N GLU A 84 18.16 -4.17 -7.87
CA GLU A 84 18.71 -3.28 -8.90
C GLU A 84 19.27 -1.99 -8.28
N GLU A 85 19.90 -2.11 -7.10
CA GLU A 85 20.38 -0.96 -6.30
C GLU A 85 21.42 -0.13 -7.05
N LYS A 86 22.19 -0.76 -7.94
CA LYS A 86 23.18 -0.08 -8.79
C LYS A 86 22.52 0.95 -9.72
N ILE A 87 21.38 0.63 -10.30
CA ILE A 87 20.66 1.54 -11.21
C ILE A 87 20.11 2.73 -10.43
N ALA A 88 19.50 2.47 -9.26
CA ALA A 88 19.07 3.54 -8.35
C ALA A 88 20.23 4.48 -7.99
N MET A 89 21.40 3.92 -7.67
CA MET A 89 22.58 4.72 -7.31
C MET A 89 23.03 5.63 -8.45
N GLU A 90 23.04 5.15 -9.69
CA GLU A 90 23.43 5.97 -10.84
C GLU A 90 22.42 7.08 -11.13
N VAL A 91 21.12 6.80 -10.99
CA VAL A 91 20.08 7.83 -11.09
C VAL A 91 20.24 8.88 -9.97
N LEU A 92 20.52 8.47 -8.74
CA LEU A 92 20.75 9.38 -7.62
C LEU A 92 21.99 10.28 -7.82
N LYS A 93 23.02 9.80 -8.52
CA LYS A 93 24.20 10.59 -8.91
C LYS A 93 23.93 11.56 -10.07
N GLY A 94 22.73 11.55 -10.64
CA GLY A 94 22.35 12.44 -11.74
C GLY A 94 22.51 11.84 -13.14
N ASN A 95 22.80 10.54 -13.27
CA ASN A 95 22.82 9.88 -14.57
C ASN A 95 21.38 9.80 -15.12
N ARG A 96 21.08 10.59 -16.15
CA ARG A 96 19.79 10.62 -16.85
C ARG A 96 19.85 9.98 -18.24
N ASP A 97 20.98 9.37 -18.58
CA ASP A 97 21.18 8.68 -19.85
C ASP A 97 20.70 7.23 -19.73
N TRP A 98 21.61 6.26 -19.73
CA TRP A 98 21.28 4.84 -19.69
C TRP A 98 20.56 4.43 -18.39
N ALA A 99 20.91 5.05 -17.26
CA ALA A 99 20.36 4.66 -15.96
C ALA A 99 18.87 5.01 -15.84
N LEU A 100 18.42 6.10 -16.46
CA LEU A 100 17.00 6.47 -16.49
C LEU A 100 16.19 5.50 -17.35
N VAL A 101 16.73 5.12 -18.52
CA VAL A 101 16.09 4.14 -19.41
C VAL A 101 15.92 2.78 -18.71
N GLU A 102 16.94 2.32 -17.98
CA GLU A 102 16.85 1.08 -17.21
C GLU A 102 15.87 1.21 -16.03
N LEU A 103 15.85 2.35 -15.34
CA LEU A 103 14.91 2.62 -14.26
C LEU A 103 13.45 2.59 -14.73
N GLU A 104 13.16 3.14 -15.91
CA GLU A 104 11.82 3.10 -16.51
C GLU A 104 11.35 1.66 -16.75
N GLU A 105 12.24 0.81 -17.28
CA GLU A 105 11.93 -0.59 -17.54
C GLU A 105 11.72 -1.38 -16.24
N ILE A 106 12.55 -1.15 -15.21
CA ILE A 106 12.37 -1.74 -13.88
C ILE A 106 11.05 -1.28 -13.26
N SER A 107 10.75 0.01 -13.32
CA SER A 107 9.51 0.58 -12.78
C SER A 107 8.28 0.00 -13.48
N ARG A 108 8.34 -0.19 -14.81
CA ARG A 108 7.29 -0.82 -15.59
C ARG A 108 7.08 -2.29 -15.20
N LYS A 109 8.16 -3.08 -15.12
CA LYS A 109 8.13 -4.48 -14.67
C LYS A 109 7.58 -4.60 -13.25
N HIS A 110 8.04 -3.74 -12.34
CA HIS A 110 7.58 -3.74 -10.94
C HIS A 110 6.08 -3.45 -10.84
N ARG A 111 5.57 -2.43 -11.54
CA ARG A 111 4.12 -2.12 -11.59
C ARG A 111 3.31 -3.29 -12.14
N TYR A 112 3.80 -3.94 -13.20
CA TYR A 112 3.14 -5.13 -13.76
C TYR A 112 3.10 -6.29 -12.75
N ASN A 113 4.21 -6.57 -12.06
CA ASN A 113 4.27 -7.61 -11.03
C ASN A 113 3.35 -7.30 -9.84
N LEU A 114 3.25 -6.03 -9.43
CA LEU A 114 2.33 -5.62 -8.37
C LEU A 114 0.86 -5.80 -8.79
N ALA A 115 0.49 -5.33 -9.99
CA ALA A 115 -0.88 -5.45 -10.50
C ALA A 115 -1.32 -6.92 -10.62
N THR A 116 -0.50 -7.75 -11.24
CA THR A 116 -0.79 -9.20 -11.40
C THR A 116 -0.84 -9.94 -10.06
N SER A 117 -0.02 -9.56 -9.08
CA SER A 117 -0.07 -10.15 -7.73
C SER A 117 -1.32 -9.70 -6.98
N MET A 118 -1.73 -8.44 -7.14
CA MET A 118 -2.95 -7.89 -6.53
C MET A 118 -4.19 -8.57 -7.09
N GLU A 119 -4.29 -8.71 -8.42
CA GLU A 119 -5.40 -9.41 -9.09
C GLU A 119 -5.55 -10.84 -8.56
N LYS A 120 -4.45 -11.61 -8.44
CA LYS A 120 -4.48 -12.97 -7.89
C LYS A 120 -5.06 -13.08 -6.48
N VAL A 121 -4.97 -12.03 -5.68
CA VAL A 121 -5.53 -12.02 -4.31
C VAL A 121 -6.94 -11.45 -4.28
N ALA A 122 -7.21 -10.42 -5.10
CA ALA A 122 -8.51 -9.77 -5.17
C ALA A 122 -9.59 -10.61 -5.89
N ASP A 123 -9.22 -11.40 -6.91
CA ASP A 123 -10.14 -12.20 -7.74
C ASP A 123 -10.57 -13.55 -7.13
N GLY A 124 -10.56 -13.68 -5.81
CA GLY A 124 -11.12 -14.86 -5.15
C GLY A 124 -11.39 -14.58 -3.70
N ASP A 125 -12.19 -15.42 -3.05
CA ASP A 125 -12.50 -15.39 -1.61
C ASP A 125 -11.27 -15.70 -0.72
N ARG A 126 -10.08 -15.22 -1.12
CA ARG A 126 -8.78 -15.39 -0.47
C ARG A 126 -8.58 -14.43 0.70
N ILE A 127 -9.37 -13.36 0.75
CA ILE A 127 -9.42 -12.46 1.90
C ILE A 127 -10.41 -13.08 2.89
N ILE A 128 -9.88 -13.55 4.01
CA ILE A 128 -10.65 -14.15 5.09
C ILE A 128 -10.82 -13.09 6.17
N GLU A 129 -12.07 -12.79 6.48
CA GLU A 129 -12.43 -11.84 7.55
C GLU A 129 -12.71 -12.59 8.85
N LEU A 130 -12.03 -12.17 9.92
CA LEU A 130 -12.27 -12.56 11.31
C LEU A 130 -12.99 -11.42 12.04
N GLU A 131 -13.28 -11.57 13.34
CA GLU A 131 -14.01 -10.56 14.12
C GLU A 131 -13.32 -9.19 14.11
N ASN A 132 -11.99 -9.13 14.32
CA ASN A 132 -11.23 -7.88 14.46
C ASN A 132 -10.10 -7.72 13.44
N LEU A 133 -9.88 -8.73 12.58
CA LEU A 133 -8.77 -8.80 11.64
C LEU A 133 -9.28 -9.34 10.31
N GLN A 134 -8.63 -8.98 9.21
CA GLN A 134 -8.74 -9.75 7.97
C GLN A 134 -7.36 -10.17 7.48
N TYR A 135 -7.27 -11.24 6.71
CA TYR A 135 -5.98 -11.70 6.20
C TYR A 135 -6.11 -12.41 4.86
N PHE A 136 -4.98 -12.55 4.17
CA PHE A 136 -4.86 -13.40 2.99
C PHE A 136 -3.56 -14.19 3.02
N ASP A 137 -3.57 -15.33 2.33
CA ASP A 137 -2.37 -16.10 2.04
C ASP A 137 -1.76 -15.63 0.71
N GLY A 138 -0.58 -15.04 0.80
CA GLY A 138 0.23 -14.57 -0.31
C GLY A 138 1.23 -15.61 -0.81
N THR A 139 0.96 -16.91 -0.66
CA THR A 139 1.78 -17.97 -1.27
C THR A 139 1.99 -17.69 -2.76
N GLY A 140 3.27 -17.69 -3.18
CA GLY A 140 3.69 -17.31 -4.54
C GLY A 140 3.91 -15.80 -4.75
N ILE A 141 3.70 -14.98 -3.72
CA ILE A 141 4.08 -13.55 -3.69
C ILE A 141 5.40 -13.43 -2.95
N LYS A 142 6.36 -12.75 -3.59
CA LYS A 142 7.70 -12.57 -3.02
C LYS A 142 7.66 -11.84 -1.66
N PRO A 143 8.48 -12.23 -0.67
CA PRO A 143 8.57 -11.57 0.64
C PRO A 143 8.85 -10.06 0.57
N GLU A 144 9.53 -9.57 -0.47
CA GLU A 144 9.90 -8.17 -0.66
C GLU A 144 8.68 -7.30 -1.00
N ILE A 145 7.67 -7.89 -1.66
CA ILE A 145 6.51 -7.15 -2.18
C ILE A 145 5.22 -7.42 -1.41
N VAL A 146 5.14 -8.49 -0.61
CA VAL A 146 3.91 -8.86 0.14
C VAL A 146 3.35 -7.68 0.95
N GLY A 147 4.19 -6.92 1.66
CA GLY A 147 3.72 -5.79 2.46
C GLY A 147 3.21 -4.60 1.61
N THR A 148 3.62 -4.49 0.36
CA THR A 148 3.07 -3.52 -0.60
C THR A 148 1.71 -4.00 -1.09
N ILE A 149 1.63 -5.27 -1.46
CA ILE A 149 0.37 -5.91 -1.89
C ILE A 149 -0.68 -5.86 -0.79
N THR A 150 -0.32 -6.14 0.47
CA THR A 150 -1.21 -6.00 1.63
C THR A 150 -1.76 -4.59 1.77
N GLY A 151 -0.96 -3.55 1.48
CA GLY A 151 -1.40 -2.16 1.53
C GLY A 151 -2.33 -1.78 0.38
N MET A 152 -2.06 -2.29 -0.82
CA MET A 152 -2.91 -2.06 -1.99
C MET A 152 -4.27 -2.75 -1.86
N ILE A 153 -4.28 -4.00 -1.38
CA ILE A 153 -5.50 -4.80 -1.19
C ILE A 153 -6.42 -4.19 -0.14
N LEU A 154 -5.89 -3.50 0.87
CA LEU A 154 -6.69 -2.83 1.89
C LEU A 154 -7.79 -1.91 1.29
N GLY A 155 -7.56 -1.33 0.12
CA GLY A 155 -8.56 -0.51 -0.58
C GLY A 155 -9.79 -1.28 -1.08
N TYR A 156 -9.72 -2.60 -1.15
CA TYR A 156 -10.80 -3.51 -1.55
C TYR A 156 -11.40 -4.29 -0.37
N CYS A 157 -10.91 -4.02 0.83
CA CYS A 157 -11.22 -4.75 2.06
C CYS A 157 -12.06 -3.92 3.02
N ASN A 158 -12.47 -4.53 4.14
CA ASN A 158 -13.12 -3.81 5.22
C ASN A 158 -12.10 -2.85 5.88
N TRP A 159 -12.18 -1.56 5.55
CA TRP A 159 -11.22 -0.55 6.02
C TRP A 159 -11.22 -0.38 7.57
N ARG A 160 -12.27 -0.85 8.26
CA ARG A 160 -12.38 -0.80 9.72
C ARG A 160 -11.49 -1.81 10.43
N LYS A 161 -11.00 -2.82 9.71
CA LYS A 161 -10.12 -3.87 10.25
C LYS A 161 -8.71 -3.72 9.65
N PRO A 162 -7.63 -3.97 10.43
CA PRO A 162 -6.31 -4.16 9.84
C PRO A 162 -6.34 -5.40 8.93
N ILE A 163 -5.44 -5.43 7.95
CA ILE A 163 -5.22 -6.58 7.09
C ILE A 163 -3.81 -7.14 7.28
N ILE A 164 -3.73 -8.47 7.32
CA ILE A 164 -2.47 -9.21 7.33
C ILE A 164 -2.28 -9.97 6.00
N GLY A 165 -1.12 -9.79 5.36
CA GLY A 165 -0.65 -10.68 4.31
C GLY A 165 0.43 -11.61 4.84
N PHE A 166 0.30 -12.91 4.57
CA PHE A 166 1.34 -13.91 4.84
C PHE A 166 2.07 -14.28 3.56
N THR A 167 3.36 -14.57 3.65
CA THR A 167 4.06 -15.33 2.63
C THR A 167 5.17 -16.16 3.25
N GLN A 168 5.42 -17.34 2.69
CA GLN A 168 6.54 -18.16 3.12
C GLN A 168 7.85 -17.52 2.68
N ILE A 169 8.86 -17.63 3.53
CA ILE A 169 10.23 -17.21 3.20
C ILE A 169 10.89 -18.40 2.52
N GLU A 170 11.38 -18.17 1.30
CA GLU A 170 12.04 -19.19 0.49
C GLU A 170 13.12 -19.93 1.29
N ASP A 171 13.17 -21.25 1.13
CA ASP A 171 14.12 -22.16 1.78
C ASP A 171 14.13 -22.15 3.33
N THR A 172 13.03 -21.73 3.97
CA THR A 172 12.88 -21.79 5.42
C THR A 172 11.51 -22.29 5.87
N ASP A 173 11.41 -22.71 7.14
CA ASP A 173 10.13 -22.98 7.82
C ASP A 173 9.53 -21.70 8.46
N GLY A 174 9.89 -20.54 7.92
CA GLY A 174 9.45 -19.22 8.39
C GLY A 174 8.41 -18.60 7.46
N ILE A 175 7.46 -17.88 8.05
CA ILE A 175 6.54 -17.01 7.32
C ILE A 175 6.78 -15.55 7.69
N LYS A 176 6.72 -14.70 6.68
CA LYS A 176 6.68 -13.25 6.83
C LYS A 176 5.24 -12.80 6.94
N VAL A 177 4.98 -12.03 7.99
CA VAL A 177 3.71 -11.38 8.27
C VAL A 177 3.85 -9.91 7.94
N SER A 178 2.95 -9.35 7.13
CA SER A 178 2.87 -7.91 6.89
C SER A 178 1.50 -7.41 7.27
N LEU A 179 1.43 -6.43 8.17
CA LEU A 179 0.18 -5.80 8.58
C LEU A 179 0.07 -4.38 8.01
N ARG A 180 -1.12 -4.02 7.56
CA ARG A 180 -1.51 -2.66 7.18
C ARG A 180 -2.86 -2.33 7.78
N CYS A 181 -3.08 -1.07 8.12
CA CYS A 181 -4.40 -0.57 8.50
C CYS A 181 -4.74 0.73 7.78
N SER A 182 -6.03 1.08 7.79
CA SER A 182 -6.48 2.33 7.18
C SER A 182 -5.99 3.51 8.00
N ARG A 183 -5.82 4.66 7.32
CA ARG A 183 -5.45 5.90 8.01
C ARG A 183 -6.53 6.39 8.96
N PHE A 184 -7.78 5.95 8.81
CA PHE A 184 -8.82 6.20 9.80
C PHE A 184 -8.59 5.42 11.08
N LEU A 185 -8.32 4.11 10.96
CA LEU A 185 -8.11 3.24 12.11
C LEU A 185 -6.88 3.65 12.94
N SER A 186 -5.91 4.36 12.34
CA SER A 186 -4.76 4.87 13.08
C SER A 186 -5.10 6.01 14.04
N TYR A 187 -6.17 6.76 13.78
CA TYR A 187 -6.65 7.81 14.68
C TYR A 187 -7.35 7.25 15.92
N ASP A 188 -7.70 5.95 15.94
CA ASP A 188 -8.21 5.27 17.14
C ASP A 188 -7.11 4.99 18.20
N GLY A 189 -5.86 5.40 17.93
CA GLY A 189 -4.76 5.32 18.89
C GLY A 189 -4.15 3.92 19.04
N ILE A 190 -4.51 2.97 18.17
CA ILE A 190 -4.01 1.60 18.21
C ILE A 190 -2.59 1.54 17.64
N HIS A 191 -1.64 1.04 18.43
CA HIS A 191 -0.27 0.81 17.98
C HIS A 191 -0.06 -0.67 17.57
N PHE A 192 -0.45 -1.04 16.35
CA PHE A 192 -0.35 -2.43 15.85
C PHE A 192 1.08 -2.99 15.89
N GLY A 193 2.11 -2.13 15.78
CA GLY A 193 3.51 -2.54 15.92
C GLY A 193 3.90 -3.07 17.30
N ASN A 194 3.20 -2.67 18.37
CA ASN A 194 3.47 -3.19 19.73
C ASN A 194 2.76 -4.54 19.91
N ILE A 195 1.51 -4.60 19.48
CA ILE A 195 0.69 -5.83 19.52
C ILE A 195 1.37 -6.95 18.71
N ILE A 196 1.84 -6.65 17.49
CA ILE A 196 2.45 -7.67 16.63
C ILE A 196 3.77 -8.18 17.22
N ARG A 197 4.52 -7.32 17.93
CA ARG A 197 5.76 -7.69 18.61
C ARG A 197 5.46 -8.68 19.74
N GLU A 198 4.53 -8.33 20.62
CA GLU A 198 4.14 -9.19 21.76
C GLU A 198 3.64 -10.56 21.29
N VAL A 199 2.72 -10.57 20.32
CA VAL A 199 2.16 -11.82 19.79
C VAL A 199 3.23 -12.67 19.09
N SER A 200 4.05 -12.08 18.22
CA SER A 200 5.09 -12.84 17.52
C SER A 200 6.17 -13.40 18.46
N GLN A 201 6.59 -12.64 19.47
CA GLN A 201 7.55 -13.10 20.47
C GLN A 201 7.01 -14.29 21.28
N SER A 202 5.72 -14.28 21.62
CA SER A 202 5.09 -15.40 22.34
C SER A 202 5.07 -16.72 21.55
N LEU A 203 5.29 -16.65 20.23
CA LEU A 203 5.28 -17.79 19.30
C LEU A 203 6.68 -18.15 18.80
N GLY A 204 7.74 -17.66 19.45
CA GLY A 204 9.12 -17.91 19.04
C GLY A 204 9.54 -17.15 17.78
N GLY A 205 8.77 -16.13 17.39
CA GLY A 205 9.08 -15.24 16.28
C GLY A 205 9.63 -13.88 16.73
N SER A 206 9.71 -12.96 15.77
CA SER A 206 10.07 -11.56 16.02
C SER A 206 9.12 -10.64 15.26
N GLY A 207 8.90 -9.43 15.77
CA GLY A 207 8.00 -8.49 15.12
C GLY A 207 8.11 -7.07 15.63
N GLY A 208 7.55 -6.14 14.87
CA GLY A 208 7.54 -4.73 15.20
C GLY A 208 7.26 -3.85 14.00
N GLY A 209 7.42 -2.55 14.20
CA GLY A 209 7.20 -1.53 13.17
C GLY A 209 6.34 -0.39 13.70
N HIS A 210 5.78 0.38 12.78
CA HIS A 210 4.97 1.55 13.10
C HIS A 210 3.57 1.16 13.51
N ALA A 211 2.83 2.12 14.08
CA ALA A 211 1.44 1.95 14.44
C ALA A 211 0.60 1.43 13.25
N MET A 212 0.79 1.96 12.04
CA MET A 212 -0.06 1.62 10.87
C MET A 212 0.48 0.54 9.95
N ALA A 213 1.78 0.26 10.06
CA ALA A 213 2.50 -0.59 9.15
C ALA A 213 3.60 -1.30 9.93
N CYS A 214 3.37 -2.58 10.19
CA CYS A 214 4.27 -3.42 10.95
C CYS A 214 4.40 -4.79 10.28
N GLY A 215 5.35 -5.58 10.78
CA GLY A 215 5.57 -6.92 10.27
C GLY A 215 6.14 -7.83 11.36
N ALA A 216 6.13 -9.12 11.05
CA ALA A 216 6.70 -10.14 11.90
C ALA A 216 7.26 -11.29 11.07
N TYR A 217 8.10 -12.08 11.70
CA TYR A 217 8.65 -13.35 11.23
C TYR A 217 8.28 -14.39 12.28
N ILE A 218 7.52 -15.41 11.88
CA ILE A 218 7.07 -16.48 12.79
C ILE A 218 7.26 -17.84 12.12
N PRO A 219 7.36 -18.94 12.88
CA PRO A 219 7.37 -20.29 12.30
C PRO A 219 6.07 -20.57 11.52
N LEU A 220 6.17 -21.30 10.41
CA LEU A 220 5.02 -21.67 9.56
C LEU A 220 3.94 -22.41 10.35
N SER A 221 4.35 -23.33 11.22
CA SER A 221 3.48 -24.09 12.12
C SER A 221 2.66 -23.22 13.09
N LYS A 222 3.05 -21.96 13.29
CA LYS A 222 2.40 -21.01 14.21
C LYS A 222 1.42 -20.05 13.54
N LYS A 223 1.17 -20.16 12.22
CA LYS A 223 0.28 -19.27 11.47
C LYS A 223 -1.12 -19.14 12.09
N SER A 224 -1.80 -20.27 12.35
CA SER A 224 -3.17 -20.26 12.88
C SER A 224 -3.22 -19.69 14.30
N GLU A 225 -2.28 -20.12 15.16
CA GLU A 225 -2.17 -19.64 16.54
C GLU A 225 -1.87 -18.13 16.59
N PHE A 226 -1.06 -17.62 15.65
CA PHE A 226 -0.80 -16.19 15.50
C PHE A 226 -2.08 -15.42 15.15
N LEU A 227 -2.85 -15.89 14.18
CA LEU A 227 -4.10 -15.26 13.76
C LEU A 227 -5.10 -15.18 14.90
N GLU A 228 -5.28 -16.27 15.64
CA GLU A 228 -6.17 -16.33 16.80
C GLU A 228 -5.73 -15.36 17.90
N LYS A 229 -4.45 -15.44 18.33
CA LYS A 229 -3.91 -14.55 19.37
C LYS A 229 -3.97 -13.08 18.96
N PHE A 230 -3.63 -12.77 17.70
CA PHE A 230 -3.65 -11.40 17.22
C PHE A 230 -5.09 -10.86 17.11
N ASN A 231 -6.03 -11.67 16.61
CA ASN A 231 -7.44 -11.28 16.55
C ASN A 231 -8.01 -11.01 17.95
N HIS A 232 -7.67 -11.83 18.95
CA HIS A 232 -8.07 -11.61 20.34
C HIS A 232 -7.38 -10.40 20.98
N ALA A 233 -6.11 -10.14 20.67
CA ALA A 233 -5.41 -8.97 21.19
C ALA A 233 -6.04 -7.63 20.74
N LEU A 234 -6.91 -7.68 19.72
CA LEU A 234 -7.68 -6.53 19.22
C LEU A 234 -9.08 -6.39 19.84
N ASP A 235 -9.50 -7.32 20.71
CA ASP A 235 -10.80 -7.28 21.37
C ASP A 235 -10.99 -5.95 22.13
N GLY A 236 -12.09 -5.25 21.83
CA GLY A 236 -12.41 -3.95 22.43
C GLY A 236 -11.51 -2.79 22.02
N LYS A 237 -10.53 -2.99 21.11
CA LYS A 237 -9.65 -1.93 20.62
C LYS A 237 -10.15 -1.29 19.33
N ILE A 238 -10.83 -2.05 18.49
CA ILE A 238 -11.37 -1.57 17.21
C ILE A 238 -12.84 -1.19 17.40
N SER A 239 -13.20 0.03 17.02
CA SER A 239 -14.61 0.45 17.03
C SER A 239 -15.38 -0.30 15.95
N LYS A 240 -16.51 -0.93 16.32
CA LYS A 240 -17.41 -1.58 15.36
C LYS A 240 -18.04 -0.58 14.40
#